data_AF-A0A0F9HH07-F1
#
_entry.id   AF-A0A0F9HH07-F1
#
_cell.length_a   1.000
_cell.length_b   1.000
_cell.length_c   1.000
_cell.angle_alpha   90.00
_cell.angle_beta   90.00
_cell.angle_gamma   90.00
#
_symmetry.space_group_name_H-M   'P 1'
#
loop_
_entity.id
_entity.type
_entity.pdbx_description
1 polymer ?
#
loop_
_entity_poly.entity_id
_entity_poly.type
_entity_poly.pdbx_seq_one_letter_code
_entity_poly.pdbx_strand_id
1 'polypeptide(L)'
;ELRGRDIYTFEEIFNAFLKFGNSFLICPTFMVKRDVFEIVGLFRENTFNTAADGEMWLRIGEKYPVGILDERLIKRRIGRAQETYKYRRLRIERHDFFSVMDYYLRTMASSNLVITNSIVQCYEFQKTWDDILCATNLLMQGKQSEARKSLRGLFSGKTFITGFKNLRGIGKLFIGIVLYIGINTGSSRRFGAILQRIQYKLTGNL
;
A
#
# COMPACT_ATOMS: atom_id res chain seq x y z
N GLU A 1 1.31 12.93 -7.44
CA GLU A 1 0.32 12.70 -6.36
C GLU A 1 0.11 13.99 -5.57
N LEU A 2 1.20 14.61 -5.13
CA LEU A 2 1.26 16.01 -4.78
C LEU A 2 1.73 16.79 -6.03
N ARG A 3 1.15 17.96 -6.30
CA ARG A 3 1.50 18.83 -7.44
C ARG A 3 1.43 20.29 -7.02
N GLY A 4 2.18 21.15 -7.71
CA GLY A 4 2.07 22.60 -7.61
C GLY A 4 2.80 23.23 -6.43
N ARG A 5 3.65 22.47 -5.72
CA ARG A 5 4.58 22.95 -4.70
C ARG A 5 5.83 22.09 -4.70
N ASP A 6 6.95 22.67 -4.28
CA ASP A 6 8.22 21.95 -4.19
C ASP A 6 8.49 21.44 -2.78
N ILE A 7 7.89 22.07 -1.77
CA ILE A 7 8.14 21.81 -0.34
C ILE A 7 6.84 21.44 0.36
N TYR A 8 6.89 20.36 1.13
CA TYR A 8 5.75 19.79 1.85
C TYR A 8 6.03 19.58 3.33
N THR A 9 5.01 19.76 4.14
CA THR A 9 5.01 19.50 5.58
C THR A 9 4.86 18.00 5.88
N PHE A 10 5.18 17.60 7.11
CA PHE A 10 4.89 16.25 7.59
C PHE A 10 3.43 15.85 7.37
N GLU A 11 2.48 16.72 7.73
CA GLU A 11 1.05 16.44 7.61
C GLU A 11 0.65 16.14 6.16
N GLU A 12 1.13 16.96 5.21
CA GLU A 12 0.86 16.77 3.78
C GLU A 12 1.42 15.44 3.26
N ILE A 13 2.67 15.10 3.64
CA ILE A 13 3.31 13.84 3.27
C ILE A 13 2.60 12.64 3.89
N PHE A 14 2.27 12.71 5.18
CA PHE A 14 1.60 11.62 5.88
C PHE A 14 0.19 11.38 5.32
N ASN A 15 -0.58 12.45 5.09
CA ASN A 15 -1.87 12.37 4.43
C ASN A 15 -1.76 11.79 3.00
N ALA A 16 -0.69 12.10 2.27
CA ALA A 16 -0.42 11.51 0.97
C ALA A 16 -0.13 10.00 1.06
N PHE A 17 0.68 9.55 2.03
CA PHE A 17 0.89 8.13 2.28
C PHE A 17 -0.42 7.39 2.59
N LEU A 18 -1.25 7.93 3.48
CA LEU A 18 -2.55 7.33 3.80
C LEU A 18 -3.47 7.26 2.57
N LYS A 19 -3.42 8.26 1.69
CA LYS A 19 -4.29 8.35 0.51
C LYS A 19 -3.83 7.49 -0.68
N PHE A 20 -2.53 7.44 -0.94
CA PHE A 20 -1.96 6.83 -2.14
C PHE A 20 -1.25 5.50 -1.87
N GLY A 21 -0.90 5.22 -0.62
CA GLY A 21 -0.25 3.99 -0.19
C GLY A 21 1.24 3.95 -0.51
N ASN A 22 1.79 2.72 -0.53
CA ASN A 22 3.21 2.46 -0.79
C ASN A 22 3.67 2.77 -2.23
N SER A 23 2.88 3.49 -3.04
CA SER A 23 3.27 3.91 -4.39
C SER A 23 3.67 5.38 -4.48
N PHE A 24 3.56 6.16 -3.41
CA PHE A 24 3.80 7.60 -3.44
C PHE A 24 5.30 7.98 -3.44
N LEU A 25 6.08 7.51 -2.47
CA LEU A 25 7.52 7.78 -2.35
C LEU A 25 8.31 6.46 -2.36
N ILE A 26 8.59 5.96 -3.58
CA ILE A 26 9.20 4.66 -3.80
C ILE A 26 10.73 4.78 -3.80
N CYS A 27 11.43 3.97 -3.00
CA CYS A 27 12.89 3.86 -3.06
C CYS A 27 13.36 3.45 -4.48
N PRO A 28 14.46 4.03 -5.04
CA PRO A 28 15.43 4.92 -4.40
C PRO A 28 15.29 6.40 -4.83
N THR A 29 14.15 7.05 -4.60
CA THR A 29 13.91 8.46 -5.01
C THR A 29 14.27 9.49 -3.94
N PHE A 30 15.31 9.28 -3.14
CA PHE A 30 15.58 10.09 -1.94
C PHE A 30 17.02 10.54 -1.80
N MET A 31 17.20 11.75 -1.28
CA MET A 31 18.48 12.31 -0.86
C MET A 31 18.29 13.16 0.40
N VAL A 32 19.22 13.06 1.35
CA VAL A 32 19.35 13.97 2.51
C VAL A 32 20.80 14.29 2.79
N LYS A 33 21.02 15.35 3.57
CA LYS A 33 22.30 15.62 4.19
C LYS A 33 22.67 14.51 5.19
N ARG A 34 23.97 14.26 5.36
CA ARG A 34 24.51 13.21 6.23
C ARG A 34 24.09 13.39 7.70
N ASP A 35 24.10 14.63 8.17
CA ASP A 35 23.75 15.02 9.55
C ASP A 35 22.30 14.68 9.91
N VAL A 36 21.40 14.58 8.94
CA VAL A 36 20.02 14.12 9.17
C VAL A 36 20.01 12.73 9.81
N PHE A 37 20.89 11.81 9.36
CA PHE A 37 20.98 10.47 9.95
C PHE A 37 21.49 10.49 11.40
N GLU A 38 22.31 11.47 11.78
CA GLU A 38 22.76 11.64 13.17
C GLU A 38 21.60 12.09 14.08
N ILE A 39 20.63 12.82 13.52
CA ILE A 39 19.50 13.41 14.26
C ILE A 39 18.31 12.45 14.34
N VAL A 40 17.98 11.78 13.24
CA VAL A 40 16.84 10.86 13.22
C VAL A 40 17.23 9.41 13.50
N GLY A 41 18.48 9.03 13.27
CA GLY A 41 18.97 7.65 13.31
C GLY A 41 18.87 6.93 11.97
N LEU A 42 19.28 5.66 11.93
CA LEU A 42 19.25 4.82 10.73
C LEU A 42 17.88 4.13 10.52
N PHE A 43 17.78 3.35 9.45
CA PHE A 43 16.61 2.53 9.11
C PHE A 43 16.27 1.52 10.22
N ARG A 44 14.98 1.34 10.51
CA ARG A 44 14.47 0.42 11.53
C ARG A 44 13.94 -0.88 10.92
N GLU A 45 14.80 -1.58 10.19
CA GLU A 45 14.45 -2.81 9.44
C GLU A 45 13.92 -3.92 10.34
N ASN A 46 14.46 -4.08 11.56
CA ASN A 46 13.99 -5.07 12.52
C ASN A 46 12.55 -4.82 13.03
N THR A 47 12.01 -3.62 12.82
CA THR A 47 10.67 -3.24 13.28
C THR A 47 9.69 -3.14 12.11
N PHE A 48 10.11 -2.58 10.98
CA PHE A 48 9.23 -2.27 9.85
C PHE A 48 9.55 -3.06 8.57
N ASN A 49 10.49 -4.01 8.64
CA ASN A 49 10.84 -4.94 7.56
C ASN A 49 11.03 -4.21 6.22
N THR A 50 10.24 -4.58 5.20
CA THR A 50 10.34 -4.05 3.84
C THR A 50 9.79 -2.63 3.67
N ALA A 51 9.21 -2.04 4.72
CA ALA A 51 8.68 -0.69 4.74
C ALA A 51 9.51 0.27 5.62
N ALA A 52 10.73 -0.13 6.01
CA ALA A 52 11.62 0.71 6.81
C ALA A 52 12.01 2.03 6.11
N ASP A 53 11.97 2.06 4.78
CA ASP A 53 12.13 3.29 3.99
C ASP A 53 10.95 4.26 4.20
N GLY A 54 9.72 3.78 4.08
CA GLY A 54 8.51 4.54 4.35
C GLY A 54 8.49 5.13 5.76
N GLU A 55 8.93 4.36 6.76
CA GLU A 55 9.10 4.86 8.12
C GLU A 55 10.16 5.96 8.22
N MET A 56 11.32 5.75 7.58
CA MET A 56 12.40 6.74 7.57
C MET A 56 11.93 8.06 6.95
N TRP A 57 11.17 8.03 5.86
CA TRP A 57 10.61 9.22 5.22
C TRP A 57 9.71 10.01 6.17
N LEU A 58 8.84 9.33 6.89
CA LEU A 58 7.96 9.98 7.87
C LEU A 58 8.75 10.55 9.05
N ARG A 59 9.71 9.80 9.59
CA ARG A 59 10.55 10.23 10.72
C ARG A 59 11.43 11.43 10.38
N ILE A 60 11.92 11.52 9.14
CA ILE A 60 12.58 12.74 8.64
C ILE A 60 11.58 13.89 8.54
N GLY A 61 10.41 13.62 7.94
CA GLY A 61 9.34 14.60 7.76
C GLY A 61 8.90 15.27 9.06
N GLU A 62 8.91 14.54 10.18
CA GLU A 62 8.61 15.08 11.52
C GLU A 62 9.52 16.23 11.95
N LYS A 63 10.78 16.26 11.45
CA LYS A 63 11.79 17.26 11.83
C LYS A 63 12.10 18.25 10.72
N TYR A 64 11.87 17.87 9.46
CA TYR A 64 12.26 18.65 8.29
C TYR A 64 11.15 18.66 7.24
N PRO A 65 10.94 19.80 6.57
CA PRO A 65 10.08 19.81 5.39
C PRO A 65 10.70 18.95 4.28
N VAL A 66 9.83 18.32 3.47
CA VAL A 66 10.24 17.41 2.40
C VAL A 66 10.13 18.12 1.06
N GLY A 67 11.26 18.18 0.34
CA GLY A 67 11.31 18.64 -1.04
C GLY A 67 10.94 17.52 -2.02
N ILE A 68 10.05 17.76 -2.98
CA ILE A 68 9.74 16.82 -4.08
C ILE A 68 10.10 17.48 -5.40
N LEU A 69 11.01 16.84 -6.15
CA LEU A 69 11.34 17.21 -7.52
C LEU A 69 10.41 16.47 -8.47
N ASP A 70 9.50 17.19 -9.16
CA ASP A 70 8.57 16.62 -10.16
C ASP A 70 9.27 16.40 -11.52
N GLU A 71 10.40 15.68 -11.48
CA GLU A 71 11.22 15.37 -12.62
C GLU A 71 11.48 13.86 -12.74
N ARG A 72 11.59 13.36 -13.96
CA ARG A 72 11.87 11.94 -14.22
C ARG A 72 13.37 11.66 -14.08
N LEU A 73 13.85 11.58 -12.85
CA LEU A 73 15.28 11.44 -12.53
C LEU A 73 15.78 9.99 -12.47
N ILE A 74 14.88 9.01 -12.37
CA ILE A 74 15.25 7.59 -12.17
C ILE A 74 14.59 6.69 -13.21
N LYS A 75 15.36 5.70 -13.71
CA LYS A 75 14.86 4.57 -14.51
C LYS A 75 14.95 3.29 -13.68
N ARG A 76 13.81 2.79 -13.20
CA ARG A 76 13.74 1.52 -12.47
C ARG A 76 13.72 0.35 -13.46
N ARG A 77 14.65 -0.60 -13.34
CA ARG A 77 14.56 -1.88 -14.04
C ARG A 77 13.44 -2.70 -13.39
N ILE A 78 12.56 -3.30 -14.19
CA ILE A 78 11.53 -4.23 -13.70
C ILE A 78 11.80 -5.59 -14.32
N GLY A 79 12.04 -6.61 -13.50
CA GLY A 79 12.40 -7.94 -13.96
C GLY A 79 11.79 -9.04 -13.09
N ARG A 80 11.50 -10.20 -13.69
CA ARG A 80 10.92 -11.36 -12.98
C ARG A 80 11.87 -11.96 -11.93
N ALA A 81 13.17 -11.71 -12.07
CA ALA A 81 14.18 -12.15 -11.10
C ALA A 81 14.24 -11.27 -9.84
N GLN A 82 13.57 -10.11 -9.82
CA GLN A 82 13.62 -9.19 -8.68
C GLN A 82 12.84 -9.72 -7.48
N GLU A 83 13.32 -9.40 -6.28
CA GLU A 83 12.68 -9.86 -5.06
C GLU A 83 11.28 -9.25 -4.90
N THR A 84 11.08 -7.99 -5.29
CA THR A 84 9.75 -7.36 -5.34
C THR A 84 8.76 -8.14 -6.21
N TYR A 85 9.22 -8.77 -7.30
CA TYR A 85 8.37 -9.59 -8.16
C TYR A 85 7.93 -10.87 -7.44
N LYS A 86 8.86 -11.55 -6.77
CA LYS A 86 8.54 -12.76 -5.98
C LYS A 86 7.63 -12.42 -4.80
N TYR A 87 7.97 -11.38 -4.04
CA TYR A 87 7.20 -10.87 -2.91
C TYR A 87 5.73 -10.65 -3.29
N ARG A 88 5.46 -9.94 -4.41
CA ARG A 88 4.09 -9.69 -4.87
C ARG A 88 3.29 -10.97 -5.18
N ARG A 89 3.94 -12.06 -5.63
CA ARG A 89 3.27 -13.32 -6.00
C ARG A 89 3.14 -14.33 -4.87
N LEU A 90 4.01 -14.24 -3.87
CA LEU A 90 4.10 -15.24 -2.81
C LEU A 90 3.53 -14.73 -1.49
N ARG A 91 3.44 -13.41 -1.30
CA ARG A 91 2.95 -12.81 -0.07
C ARG A 91 1.49 -13.16 0.20
N ILE A 92 1.24 -13.66 1.41
CA ILE A 92 -0.08 -14.01 1.93
C ILE A 92 -0.47 -13.18 3.16
N GLU A 93 0.44 -12.36 3.66
CA GLU A 93 0.25 -11.47 4.80
C GLU A 93 0.18 -10.02 4.32
N ARG A 94 -0.46 -9.16 5.12
CA ARG A 94 -0.61 -7.74 4.79
C ARG A 94 0.75 -7.05 4.65
N HIS A 95 0.86 -6.09 3.73
CA HIS A 95 2.13 -5.41 3.46
C HIS A 95 2.62 -4.65 4.70
N ASP A 96 3.93 -4.69 4.96
CA ASP A 96 4.57 -3.97 6.07
C ASP A 96 4.25 -2.46 6.09
N PHE A 97 3.93 -1.85 4.94
CA PHE A 97 3.49 -0.46 4.81
C PHE A 97 2.37 -0.11 5.80
N PHE A 98 1.42 -1.01 6.00
CA PHE A 98 0.30 -0.78 6.91
C PHE A 98 0.74 -0.75 8.38
N SER A 99 1.79 -1.49 8.76
CA SER A 99 2.35 -1.43 10.11
C SER A 99 2.98 -0.07 10.42
N VAL A 100 3.64 0.55 9.44
CA VAL A 100 4.19 1.91 9.56
C VAL A 100 3.05 2.91 9.75
N MET A 101 2.06 2.88 8.86
CA MET A 101 0.93 3.81 8.95
C MET A 101 0.14 3.63 10.25
N ASP A 102 -0.14 2.40 10.67
CA ASP A 102 -0.84 2.11 11.92
C ASP A 102 0.01 2.48 13.15
N TYR A 103 1.35 2.45 13.07
CA TYR A 103 2.22 2.99 14.12
C TYR A 103 2.03 4.50 14.23
N TYR A 104 2.16 5.25 13.13
CA TYR A 104 2.03 6.70 13.11
C TYR A 104 0.63 7.18 13.50
N LEU A 105 -0.43 6.53 13.02
CA LEU A 105 -1.80 6.85 13.42
C LEU A 105 -2.03 6.69 14.94
N ARG A 106 -1.34 5.74 15.58
CA ARG A 106 -1.43 5.52 17.03
C ARG A 106 -0.58 6.50 17.81
N THR A 107 0.68 6.69 17.43
CA THR A 107 1.62 7.56 18.16
C THR A 107 1.25 9.03 18.02
N MET A 108 0.65 9.42 16.90
CA MET A 108 0.26 10.80 16.62
C MET A 108 -1.22 11.08 16.87
N ALA A 109 -1.95 10.15 17.50
CA ALA A 109 -3.37 10.33 17.84
C ALA A 109 -3.61 11.56 18.73
N SER A 110 -2.62 11.97 19.53
CA SER A 110 -2.68 13.16 20.40
C SER A 110 -2.08 14.42 19.77
N SER A 111 -1.58 14.34 18.54
CA SER A 111 -1.06 15.50 17.81
C SER A 111 -2.18 16.26 17.10
N ASN A 112 -1.98 17.55 16.81
CA ASN A 112 -2.95 18.39 16.08
C ASN A 112 -3.02 18.07 14.56
N LEU A 113 -2.73 16.83 14.16
CA LEU A 113 -2.77 16.44 12.74
C LEU A 113 -4.20 16.44 12.20
N VAL A 114 -4.39 17.13 11.09
CA VAL A 114 -5.68 17.16 10.40
C VAL A 114 -5.76 16.02 9.39
N ILE A 115 -6.44 14.94 9.79
CA ILE A 115 -6.72 13.79 8.91
C ILE A 115 -8.21 13.75 8.63
N THR A 116 -8.58 14.03 7.38
CA THR A 116 -10.00 13.99 6.99
C THR A 116 -10.55 12.56 6.96
N ASN A 117 -11.84 12.39 7.26
CA ASN A 117 -12.52 11.10 7.14
C ASN A 117 -12.38 10.45 5.75
N SER A 118 -12.25 11.26 4.70
CA SER A 118 -12.03 10.76 3.34
C SER A 118 -10.68 10.07 3.18
N ILE A 119 -9.63 10.59 3.82
CA ILE A 119 -8.28 10.00 3.81
C ILE A 119 -8.27 8.68 4.57
N VAL A 120 -8.90 8.64 5.76
CA VAL A 120 -9.04 7.40 6.54
C VAL A 120 -9.78 6.33 5.73
N GLN A 121 -10.85 6.70 5.03
CA GLN A 121 -11.57 5.78 4.14
C GLN A 121 -10.69 5.26 2.99
N CYS A 122 -9.88 6.12 2.38
CA CYS A 122 -8.93 5.69 1.34
C CYS A 122 -7.91 4.68 1.89
N TYR A 123 -7.40 4.90 3.11
CA TYR A 123 -6.46 4.00 3.76
C TYR A 123 -7.07 2.63 4.08
N GLU A 124 -8.28 2.60 4.65
CA GLU A 124 -9.00 1.35 4.93
C GLU A 124 -9.39 0.60 3.65
N PHE A 125 -9.74 1.31 2.58
CA PHE A 125 -9.95 0.70 1.28
C PHE A 125 -8.66 0.08 0.69
N GLN A 126 -7.50 0.69 0.94
CA GLN A 126 -6.22 0.10 0.55
C GLN A 126 -5.90 -1.18 1.33
N LYS A 127 -6.19 -1.24 2.64
CA LYS A 127 -6.08 -2.49 3.42
C LYS A 127 -6.93 -3.60 2.81
N THR A 128 -8.17 -3.27 2.46
CA THR A 128 -9.09 -4.23 1.81
C THR A 128 -8.57 -4.69 0.46
N TRP A 129 -8.02 -3.76 -0.34
CA TRP A 129 -7.38 -4.12 -1.61
C TRP A 129 -6.20 -5.07 -1.39
N ASP A 130 -5.36 -4.82 -0.39
CA ASP A 130 -4.23 -5.68 -0.05
C ASP A 130 -4.68 -7.08 0.39
N ASP A 131 -5.76 -7.16 1.16
CA ASP A 131 -6.36 -8.44 1.57
C ASP A 131 -6.85 -9.25 0.36
N ILE A 132 -7.39 -8.59 -0.69
CA ILE A 132 -7.76 -9.25 -1.96
C ILE A 132 -6.52 -9.81 -2.67
N LEU A 133 -5.40 -9.09 -2.65
CA LEU A 133 -4.14 -9.59 -3.24
C LEU A 133 -3.63 -10.81 -2.48
N CYS A 134 -3.63 -10.75 -1.14
CA CYS A 134 -3.23 -11.86 -0.30
C CYS A 134 -4.14 -13.08 -0.51
N ALA A 135 -5.46 -12.88 -0.57
CA ALA A 135 -6.42 -13.94 -0.85
C ALA A 135 -6.15 -14.60 -2.22
N THR A 136 -5.80 -13.82 -3.24
CA THR A 136 -5.44 -14.36 -4.55
C THR A 136 -4.22 -15.29 -4.46
N ASN A 137 -3.18 -14.87 -3.73
CA ASN A 137 -1.98 -15.68 -3.52
C ASN A 137 -2.27 -16.93 -2.66
N LEU A 138 -3.10 -16.82 -1.63
CA LEU A 138 -3.57 -17.95 -0.81
C LEU A 138 -4.30 -19.00 -1.65
N LEU A 139 -5.15 -18.60 -2.61
CA LEU A 139 -5.81 -19.53 -3.52
C LEU A 139 -4.84 -20.25 -4.45
N MET A 140 -3.79 -19.56 -4.91
CA MET A 140 -2.74 -20.18 -5.71
C MET A 140 -1.97 -21.25 -4.92
N GLN A 141 -1.88 -21.10 -3.59
CA GLN A 141 -1.32 -22.09 -2.68
C GLN A 141 -2.33 -23.17 -2.23
N GLY A 142 -3.58 -23.13 -2.72
CA GLY A 142 -4.63 -24.07 -2.33
C GLY A 142 -5.27 -23.79 -0.97
N LYS A 143 -4.92 -22.69 -0.29
CA LYS A 143 -5.38 -22.32 1.05
C LYS A 143 -6.72 -21.58 1.01
N GLN A 144 -7.78 -22.28 0.59
CA GLN A 144 -9.10 -21.66 0.35
C GLN A 144 -9.75 -21.07 1.61
N SER A 145 -9.63 -21.77 2.75
CA SER A 145 -10.23 -21.32 4.02
C SER A 145 -9.63 -20.00 4.48
N GLU A 146 -8.30 -19.87 4.41
CA GLU A 146 -7.59 -18.63 4.73
C GLU A 146 -7.95 -17.50 3.76
N ALA A 147 -7.98 -17.78 2.45
CA ALA A 147 -8.38 -16.79 1.45
C ALA A 147 -9.81 -16.24 1.71
N ARG A 148 -10.75 -17.11 2.10
CA ARG A 148 -12.11 -16.68 2.47
C ARG A 148 -12.11 -15.76 3.69
N LYS A 149 -11.28 -16.05 4.70
CA LYS A 149 -11.16 -15.22 5.90
C LYS A 149 -10.63 -13.82 5.57
N SER A 150 -9.62 -13.71 4.71
CA SER A 150 -9.06 -12.42 4.29
C SER A 150 -10.07 -11.53 3.55
N LEU A 151 -11.07 -12.12 2.87
CA LEU A 151 -12.07 -11.35 2.11
C LEU A 151 -13.25 -10.82 2.95
N ARG A 152 -13.29 -11.04 4.27
CA ARG A 152 -14.42 -10.57 5.11
C ARG A 152 -14.61 -9.05 5.06
N GLY A 153 -13.53 -8.28 4.97
CA GLY A 153 -13.58 -6.81 4.91
C GLY A 153 -14.17 -6.25 3.60
N LEU A 154 -14.29 -7.08 2.56
CA LEU A 154 -14.81 -6.67 1.24
C LEU A 154 -16.24 -6.15 1.33
N PHE A 155 -17.06 -6.75 2.20
CA PHE A 155 -18.50 -6.46 2.28
C PHE A 155 -18.88 -5.37 3.29
N SER A 156 -17.91 -4.59 3.77
CA SER A 156 -18.18 -3.43 4.61
C SER A 156 -18.79 -2.30 3.77
N GLY A 157 -19.84 -1.65 4.28
CA GLY A 157 -20.48 -0.52 3.60
C GLY A 157 -19.50 0.63 3.30
N LYS A 158 -18.51 0.85 4.18
CA LYS A 158 -17.45 1.85 3.97
C LYS A 158 -16.56 1.51 2.77
N THR A 159 -16.28 0.23 2.56
CA THR A 159 -15.48 -0.27 1.43
C THR A 159 -16.21 -0.04 0.11
N PHE A 160 -17.52 -0.34 0.06
CA PHE A 160 -18.33 -0.08 -1.13
C PHE A 160 -18.38 1.41 -1.47
N ILE A 161 -18.77 2.25 -0.49
CA ILE A 161 -18.85 3.71 -0.69
C ILE A 161 -17.53 4.25 -1.23
N THR A 162 -16.41 3.83 -0.67
CA THR A 162 -15.08 4.30 -1.09
C THR A 162 -14.69 3.75 -2.46
N GLY A 163 -14.96 2.48 -2.73
CA GLY A 163 -14.63 1.84 -4.02
C GLY A 163 -15.43 2.44 -5.18
N PHE A 164 -16.68 2.86 -4.96
CA PHE A 164 -17.49 3.52 -5.98
C PHE A 164 -17.08 4.98 -6.27
N LYS A 165 -16.17 5.59 -5.50
CA LYS A 165 -15.71 6.97 -5.76
C LYS A 165 -14.92 7.11 -7.07
N ASN A 166 -14.35 6.04 -7.62
CA ASN A 166 -13.63 6.09 -8.90
C ASN A 166 -13.60 4.73 -9.61
N LEU A 167 -13.38 4.76 -10.93
CA LEU A 167 -13.35 3.56 -11.79
C LEU A 167 -12.32 2.51 -11.35
N ARG A 168 -11.16 2.93 -10.83
CA ARG A 168 -10.14 2.00 -10.33
C ARG A 168 -10.63 1.26 -9.09
N GLY A 169 -11.34 1.94 -8.19
CA GLY A 169 -11.95 1.35 -7.00
C GLY A 169 -13.03 0.33 -7.34
N ILE A 170 -13.88 0.63 -8.33
CA ILE A 170 -14.90 -0.30 -8.84
C ILE A 170 -14.25 -1.57 -9.39
N GLY A 171 -13.19 -1.44 -10.18
CA GLY A 171 -12.44 -2.59 -10.70
C GLY A 171 -11.86 -3.48 -9.59
N LYS A 172 -11.33 -2.86 -8.52
CA LYS A 172 -10.81 -3.59 -7.35
C LYS A 172 -11.91 -4.36 -6.60
N LEU A 173 -13.07 -3.73 -6.38
CA LEU A 173 -14.23 -4.39 -5.76
C LEU A 173 -14.72 -5.57 -6.60
N PHE A 174 -14.84 -5.38 -7.91
CA PHE A 174 -15.26 -6.43 -8.83
C PHE A 174 -14.33 -7.65 -8.75
N ILE A 175 -13.02 -7.44 -8.74
CA ILE A 175 -12.03 -8.52 -8.57
C ILE A 175 -12.27 -9.26 -7.25
N GLY A 176 -12.46 -8.53 -6.14
CA GLY A 176 -12.75 -9.13 -4.84
C GLY A 176 -14.03 -9.98 -4.84
N ILE A 177 -15.09 -9.49 -5.48
CA ILE A 177 -16.38 -10.20 -5.58
C ILE A 177 -16.25 -11.47 -6.41
N VAL A 178 -15.60 -11.39 -7.58
CA VAL A 178 -15.35 -12.56 -8.44
C VAL A 178 -14.52 -13.60 -7.69
N LEU A 179 -13.49 -13.16 -6.95
CA LEU A 179 -12.68 -14.04 -6.13
C LEU A 179 -13.54 -14.74 -5.05
N TYR A 180 -14.37 -13.98 -4.35
CA TYR A 180 -15.27 -14.52 -3.32
C TYR A 180 -16.25 -15.55 -3.89
N ILE A 181 -16.90 -15.27 -5.03
CA ILE A 181 -17.81 -16.22 -5.70
C ILE A 181 -17.03 -17.48 -6.15
N GLY A 182 -15.84 -17.32 -6.72
CA GLY A 182 -14.98 -18.42 -7.14
C GLY A 182 -14.57 -19.34 -5.98
N ILE A 183 -14.36 -18.80 -4.78
CA ILE A 183 -14.10 -19.57 -3.56
C ILE A 183 -15.33 -20.38 -3.13
N ASN A 184 -16.51 -19.77 -3.15
CA ASN A 184 -17.73 -20.43 -2.69
C ASN A 184 -18.25 -21.50 -3.65
N THR A 185 -17.96 -21.37 -4.95
CA THR A 185 -18.40 -22.31 -6.00
C THR A 185 -17.40 -23.44 -6.28
N GLY A 186 -16.29 -23.53 -5.53
CA GLY A 186 -15.26 -24.56 -5.73
C GLY A 186 -14.39 -24.37 -6.98
N SER A 187 -14.61 -23.31 -7.77
CA SER A 187 -13.85 -22.99 -9.00
C SER A 187 -12.60 -22.13 -8.74
N SER A 188 -12.17 -22.03 -7.49
CA SER A 188 -11.16 -21.11 -6.98
C SER A 188 -9.82 -21.15 -7.72
N ARG A 189 -9.34 -22.34 -8.13
CA ARG A 189 -8.07 -22.49 -8.87
C ARG A 189 -8.09 -21.84 -10.25
N ARG A 190 -9.20 -21.95 -10.99
CA ARG A 190 -9.33 -21.36 -12.33
C ARG A 190 -9.41 -19.83 -12.23
N PHE A 191 -10.20 -19.32 -11.29
CA PHE A 191 -10.31 -17.88 -11.06
C PHE A 191 -9.01 -17.26 -10.53
N GLY A 192 -8.32 -17.92 -9.59
CA GLY A 192 -7.03 -17.44 -9.07
C GLY A 192 -5.98 -17.26 -10.17
N ALA A 193 -5.87 -18.21 -11.10
CA ALA A 193 -4.92 -18.12 -12.23
C ALA A 193 -5.24 -16.98 -13.21
N ILE A 194 -6.53 -16.76 -13.53
CA ILE A 194 -6.98 -15.66 -14.39
C ILE A 194 -6.75 -14.32 -13.69
N LEU A 195 -7.13 -14.21 -12.42
CA LEU A 195 -7.00 -13.00 -11.64
C LEU A 195 -5.54 -12.62 -11.39
N GLN A 196 -4.63 -13.58 -11.19
CA GLN A 196 -3.20 -13.28 -11.08
C GLN A 196 -2.65 -12.61 -12.35
N ARG A 197 -3.12 -13.02 -13.55
CA ARG A 197 -2.74 -12.39 -14.83
C ARG A 197 -3.29 -10.96 -14.95
N ILE A 198 -4.52 -10.74 -14.51
CA ILE A 198 -5.19 -9.42 -14.54
C ILE A 198 -4.58 -8.48 -13.51
N GLN A 199 -4.38 -8.95 -12.28
CA GLN A 199 -3.74 -8.22 -11.19
C GLN A 199 -2.35 -7.72 -11.60
N TYR A 200 -1.56 -8.53 -12.31
CA TYR A 200 -0.27 -8.10 -12.83
C TYR A 200 -0.39 -6.94 -13.83
N LYS A 201 -1.35 -6.97 -14.76
CA LYS A 201 -1.57 -5.84 -15.69
C LYS A 201 -2.04 -4.57 -14.96
N LEU A 202 -2.81 -4.72 -13.89
CA LEU A 202 -3.34 -3.59 -13.10
C LEU A 202 -2.32 -2.99 -12.13
N THR A 203 -1.36 -3.80 -11.63
CA THR A 203 -0.35 -3.38 -10.65
C THR A 203 1.06 -3.20 -11.24
N GLY A 204 1.27 -3.62 -12.50
CA GLY A 204 2.54 -3.54 -13.24
C GLY A 204 2.78 -2.21 -13.96
N ASN A 205 1.83 -1.27 -13.91
CA ASN A 205 1.96 0.09 -14.46
C ASN A 205 2.43 1.12 -13.41
N LEU A 206 3.17 0.67 -12.38
CA LEU A 206 3.86 1.49 -11.36
C LEU A 206 5.33 1.04 -11.21
#